data_AF-A0A957MBX0-F1
#
_entry.id   AF-A0A957MBX0-F1
#
_cell.length_a   1.000
_cell.length_b   1.000
_cell.length_c   1.000
_cell.angle_alpha   90.00
_cell.angle_beta   90.00
_cell.angle_gamma   90.00
#
_symmetry.space_group_name_H-M   'P 1'
#
loop_
_entity.id
_entity.type
_entity.pdbx_description
1 polymer ?
#
loop_
_entity_poly.entity_id
_entity_poly.type
_entity_poly.pdbx_seq_one_letter_code
_entity_poly.pdbx_strand_id
1 'polypeptide(L)' 'MTDGAAVVSAPPAVEYDLGETTITQERFPEESRFRAMPVRLNGVIAAPAEGGPYPVVLIIHGTHPGCPEV' A
#
# COMPACT_ATOMS: atom_id res chain seq x y z
N MET A 1 21.94 -10.91 -31.99
CA MET A 1 21.34 -11.55 -30.81
C MET A 1 20.86 -10.44 -29.90
N THR A 2 19.61 -10.02 -30.05
CA THR A 2 18.95 -9.13 -29.10
C THR A 2 18.30 -10.01 -28.04
N ASP A 3 18.77 -9.85 -26.80
CA ASP A 3 18.21 -10.51 -25.63
C ASP A 3 16.75 -10.07 -25.47
N GLY A 4 15.83 -10.99 -25.71
CA GLY A 4 14.40 -10.75 -25.57
C GLY A 4 14.07 -10.75 -24.08
N ALA A 5 13.99 -9.57 -23.47
CA ALA A 5 13.50 -9.45 -22.10
C ALA A 5 12.14 -10.14 -22.01
N ALA A 6 12.09 -11.27 -21.30
CA ALA A 6 10.85 -11.98 -21.05
C ALA A 6 9.88 -11.01 -20.37
N VAL A 7 8.68 -10.88 -20.94
CA VAL A 7 7.61 -10.09 -20.33
C VAL A 7 7.18 -10.86 -19.09
N VAL A 8 7.74 -10.50 -17.93
CA VAL A 8 7.31 -11.06 -16.66
C VAL A 8 5.92 -10.51 -16.40
N SER A 9 4.90 -11.36 -16.52
CA SER A 9 3.56 -11.01 -16.10
C SER A 9 3.60 -10.66 -14.62
N ALA A 10 3.06 -9.50 -14.25
CA ALA A 10 2.93 -9.11 -12.85
C ALA A 10 2.19 -10.22 -12.07
N PRO A 11 2.60 -10.50 -10.82
CA PRO A 11 1.93 -11.51 -10.02
C PRO A 11 0.44 -11.16 -9.85
N PRO A 12 -0.43 -12.16 -9.68
CA PRO A 12 -1.84 -11.92 -9.34
C PRO A 12 -1.95 -10.97 -8.16
N ALA A 13 -2.79 -9.97 -8.31
CA ALA A 13 -3.03 -8.95 -7.31
C ALA A 13 -4.43 -9.13 -6.72
N VAL A 14 -4.53 -9.01 -5.40
CA VAL A 14 -5.80 -9.08 -4.67
C VAL A 14 -6.03 -7.74 -4.01
N GLU A 15 -7.17 -7.13 -4.31
CA GLU A 15 -7.64 -5.92 -3.63
C GLU A 15 -8.14 -6.28 -2.22
N TYR A 16 -7.89 -5.38 -1.28
CA TYR A 16 -8.43 -5.49 0.06
C TYR A 16 -8.97 -4.13 0.51
N ASP A 17 -10.06 -4.18 1.28
CA ASP A 17 -10.64 -3.07 2.02
C ASP A 17 -10.67 -3.51 3.49
N LEU A 18 -9.86 -2.86 4.33
CA LEU A 18 -9.81 -3.08 5.78
C LEU A 18 -10.69 -2.07 6.53
N GLY A 19 -11.48 -1.27 5.81
CA GLY A 19 -12.40 -0.30 6.35
C GLY A 19 -11.74 0.97 6.86
N GLU A 20 -12.47 1.67 7.72
CA GLU A 20 -12.03 2.89 8.38
C GLU A 20 -11.32 2.56 9.70
N THR A 21 -10.24 3.26 9.99
CA THR A 21 -9.54 3.16 11.27
C THR A 21 -8.82 4.46 11.61
N THR A 22 -8.11 4.49 12.73
CA THR A 22 -7.26 5.60 13.15
C THR A 22 -5.81 5.15 13.25
N ILE A 23 -4.92 5.89 12.60
CA ILE A 23 -3.47 5.73 12.80
C ILE A 23 -3.03 6.73 13.88
N THR A 24 -2.44 6.22 14.95
CA THR A 24 -1.81 7.05 15.98
C THR A 24 -0.39 7.43 15.57
N GLN A 25 -0.13 8.72 15.38
CA GLN A 25 1.19 9.26 15.09
C GLN A 25 1.79 9.86 16.37
N GLU A 26 2.46 9.02 17.17
CA GLU A 26 2.95 9.36 18.51
C GLU A 26 3.93 10.55 18.54
N ARG A 27 4.59 10.85 17.41
CA ARG A 27 5.49 12.00 17.27
C ARG A 27 4.77 13.34 17.44
N PHE A 28 3.46 13.40 17.18
CA PHE A 28 2.68 14.62 17.39
C PHE A 28 2.15 14.72 18.83
N PRO A 29 2.12 15.94 19.42
CA PRO A 29 1.49 16.17 20.72
C PRO A 29 0.05 15.65 20.80
N GLU A 30 -0.42 15.35 22.01
CA GLU A 30 -1.76 14.79 22.25
C GLU A 30 -2.89 15.58 21.60
N GLU A 31 -2.83 16.91 21.71
CA GLU A 31 -3.83 17.82 21.16
C GLU A 31 -3.67 18.11 19.66
N SER A 32 -2.67 17.52 19.00
CA SER A 32 -2.47 17.73 17.57
C SER A 32 -3.54 17.02 16.76
N ARG A 33 -4.16 17.75 15.83
CA ARG A 33 -5.05 17.17 14.80
C ARG A 33 -4.38 16.06 13.97
N PHE A 34 -3.04 16.00 13.97
CA PHE A 34 -2.29 14.99 13.24
C PHE A 34 -2.01 13.72 14.06
N ARG A 35 -2.25 13.72 15.38
CA ARG A 35 -1.95 12.56 16.23
C ARG A 35 -2.92 11.41 16.00
N ALA A 36 -4.22 11.68 16.02
CA ALA A 36 -5.26 10.70 15.74
C ALA A 36 -5.74 10.91 14.30
N MET A 37 -5.05 10.29 13.34
CA MET A 37 -5.35 10.49 11.93
C MET A 37 -6.40 9.47 11.47
N PRO A 38 -7.65 9.89 11.15
CA PRO A 38 -8.63 8.99 10.57
C PRO A 38 -8.17 8.61 9.15
N VAL A 39 -8.28 7.32 8.82
CA VAL A 39 -7.90 6.78 7.52
C VAL A 39 -8.92 5.75 7.06
N ARG A 40 -9.02 5.57 5.75
CA ARG A 40 -9.60 4.36 5.15
C ARG A 40 -8.44 3.52 4.61
N LEU A 41 -8.35 2.26 5.03
CA LEU A 41 -7.25 1.37 4.67
C LEU A 41 -7.68 0.42 3.55
N ASN A 42 -7.40 0.82 2.32
CA ASN A 42 -7.55 -0.05 1.15
C ASN A 42 -6.19 -0.26 0.50
N GLY A 43 -6.03 -1.36 -0.24
CA GLY A 43 -4.82 -1.57 -1.01
C GLY A 43 -4.85 -2.82 -1.86
N VAL A 44 -3.66 -3.20 -2.32
CA VAL A 44 -3.45 -4.35 -3.20
C VAL A 44 -2.29 -5.17 -2.66
N ILE A 45 -2.49 -6.48 -2.54
CA ILE A 45 -1.41 -7.45 -2.26
C ILE A 45 -1.13 -8.19 -3.55
N ALA A 46 0.12 -8.21 -3.99
CA ALA A 46 0.56 -9.04 -5.10
C ALA A 46 1.76 -9.88 -4.65
N ALA A 47 1.69 -11.19 -4.87
CA ALA A 47 2.75 -12.13 -4.52
C ALA A 47 2.82 -13.26 -5.56
N PRO A 48 4.01 -13.80 -5.86
CA PRO A 48 4.12 -15.03 -6.64
C PRO A 48 3.35 -16.18 -5.98
N ALA A 49 2.76 -17.05 -6.79
CA ALA A 49 1.94 -18.17 -6.30
C ALA A 49 2.74 -19.21 -5.49
N GLU A 50 4.01 -19.42 -5.84
CA GLU A 50 4.88 -20.43 -5.23
C GLU A 50 6.32 -19.90 -5.14
N GLY A 51 7.12 -20.42 -4.20
CA GLY A 51 8.57 -20.15 -4.10
C GLY A 51 9.02 -19.19 -2.99
N GLY A 52 8.14 -18.86 -2.04
CA GLY A 52 8.48 -18.04 -0.88
C GLY A 52 9.41 -18.74 0.14
N PRO A 53 9.82 -18.03 1.21
CA PRO A 53 9.36 -16.71 1.65
C PRO A 53 9.95 -15.53 0.84
N TYR A 54 9.18 -14.46 0.70
CA TYR A 54 9.60 -13.24 -0.01
C TYR A 54 9.80 -12.06 0.96
N PRO A 55 10.72 -11.13 0.67
CA PRO A 55 10.74 -9.84 1.35
C PRO A 55 9.42 -9.10 1.11
N VAL A 56 8.84 -8.56 2.17
CA VAL A 56 7.60 -7.77 2.09
C VAL A 56 7.96 -6.30 1.94
N VAL A 57 7.42 -5.66 0.89
CA VAL A 57 7.48 -4.21 0.71
C VAL A 57 6.11 -3.64 1.00
N LEU A 58 6.01 -2.79 2.04
CA LEU A 58 4.80 -2.05 2.36
C LEU A 58 4.94 -0.60 1.89
N ILE A 59 4.05 -0.18 1.00
CA ILE A 59 3.96 1.20 0.52
C ILE A 59 2.67 1.79 1.09
N ILE A 60 2.80 2.84 1.89
CA ILE A 60 1.65 3.59 2.43
C ILE A 60 1.63 4.94 1.73
N HIS A 61 0.54 5.22 1.02
CA HIS A 61 0.31 6.51 0.36
C HIS A 61 -1.01 7.09 0.89
N GLY A 62 -0.93 8.30 1.45
CA GLY A 62 -2.12 9.02 1.89
C GLY A 62 -2.73 9.83 0.74
N THR A 63 -4.05 9.93 0.71
CA THR A 63 -4.73 10.84 -0.22
C THR A 63 -4.30 12.28 0.06
N HIS A 64 -3.77 12.95 -0.96
CA HIS A 64 -3.42 14.37 -0.90
C HIS A 64 -4.10 15.14 -2.03
N PRO A 65 -4.24 16.47 -1.90
CA PRO A 65 -4.69 17.30 -3.02
C PRO A 65 -3.85 17.01 -4.28
N GLY A 66 -4.50 16.69 -5.39
CA GLY A 66 -3.85 16.36 -6.66
C GLY A 66 -3.65 14.86 -6.95
N CYS A 67 -4.09 13.95 -6.09
CA CYS A 67 -4.24 12.54 -6.48
C CYS A 67 -5.24 12.43 -7.65
N PRO A 68 -5.00 11.56 -8.65
CA PRO A 68 -6.01 11.24 -9.65
C PRO A 68 -7.27 10.73 -8.94
N GLU A 69 -8.42 11.30 -9.27
CA GLU A 69 -9.69 10.66 -8.96
C GLU A 69 -9.75 9.37 -9.80
N VAL A 70 -9.95 8.23 -9.13
CA VAL A 70 -10.18 6.94 -9.78
C VAL A 70 -11.50 6.95 -10.53
#